data_AF-A0A956IKN3-F1
#
_entry.id   AF-A0A956IKN3-F1
#
_cell.length_a   1.000
_cell.length_b   1.000
_cell.length_c   1.000
_cell.angle_alpha   90.00
_cell.angle_beta   90.00
_cell.angle_gamma   90.00
#
_symmetry.space_group_name_H-M   'P 1'
#
loop_
_entity.id
_entity.type
_entity.pdbx_description
1 polymer ?
#
loop_
_entity_poly.entity_id
_entity_poly.type
_entity_poly.pdbx_seq_one_letter_code
_entity_poly.pdbx_strand_id
1 'polypeptide(L)'
;KDDTFTTNRRRVIELCRGIRERKLSFLWSCDTRVDLLSDELLREMRLAGCERLSLGVESGAPSIIAQVDKKITVADIVESTDLAKKYGIKVRYYMMLGNRGETEETFRQTLDFLEQARPHEYIFSCLSIYPGTRDFRDAVGQGWVSPETFFSGSFQELKVPFDADEACTAMMNAWFADHSGLQTLYRPGVDEAQAVLDHLGDHHAARVDLAAALFAAGRLDEAEHHLARAAELGYPAPGLLLNYRACIAVKRGDYDAMMDLYTEAAKRDPQHWVLIKNVERARRWFRDQGPARGIPLELEASHDFRVLERTLQPTLPGPLGEDFDRFDEERFVEAAPQVARVGSRHALRSRKHLKVI
;
A
#
# COMPACT_ATOMS: atom_id res chain seq x y z
N LYS A 1 3.12 11.39 8.12
CA LYS A 1 3.31 9.97 7.73
C LYS A 1 4.73 9.63 8.15
N ASP A 2 4.94 8.54 8.88
CA ASP A 2 6.26 8.14 9.38
C ASP A 2 6.88 7.14 8.39
N ASP A 3 8.18 7.24 8.08
CA ASP A 3 8.86 6.33 7.14
C ASP A 3 8.92 4.89 7.65
N THR A 4 9.05 4.73 8.98
CA THR A 4 8.98 3.43 9.66
C THR A 4 8.35 3.62 11.02
N PHE A 5 7.02 3.50 11.06
CA PHE A 5 6.20 3.81 12.24
C PHE A 5 6.58 2.98 13.48
N THR A 6 6.98 1.71 13.29
CA THR A 6 7.24 0.79 14.40
C THR A 6 8.71 0.78 14.86
N THR A 7 9.53 1.75 14.45
CA THR A 7 10.93 1.87 14.89
C THR A 7 11.06 1.92 16.42
N ASN A 8 10.15 2.64 17.09
CA ASN A 8 10.05 2.66 18.55
C ASN A 8 8.81 1.89 19.02
N ARG A 9 8.97 0.58 19.20
CA ARG A 9 7.89 -0.33 19.61
C ARG A 9 7.17 0.13 20.88
N ARG A 10 7.92 0.57 21.90
CA ARG A 10 7.34 1.03 23.18
C ARG A 10 6.40 2.22 22.97
N ARG A 11 6.86 3.22 22.19
CA ARG A 11 6.03 4.38 21.84
C ARG A 11 4.75 3.97 21.10
N VAL A 12 4.83 3.02 20.17
CA VAL A 12 3.65 2.56 19.42
C VAL A 12 2.65 1.85 20.34
N ILE A 13 3.11 1.00 21.24
CA ILE A 13 2.25 0.35 22.23
C ILE A 13 1.58 1.39 23.15
N GLU A 14 2.33 2.37 23.66
CA GLU A 14 1.79 3.47 24.46
C GLU A 14 0.75 4.30 23.69
N LEU A 15 0.99 4.58 22.41
CA LEU A 15 0.05 5.27 21.54
C LEU A 15 -1.24 4.45 21.34
N CYS A 16 -1.13 3.16 21.02
CA CYS A 16 -2.28 2.27 20.82
C CYS A 16 -3.14 2.16 22.09
N ARG A 17 -2.49 2.02 23.25
CA ARG A 17 -3.18 2.04 24.55
C ARG A 17 -3.85 3.38 24.79
N GLY A 18 -3.16 4.49 24.52
CA GLY A 18 -3.70 5.84 24.69
C GLY A 18 -4.91 6.14 23.81
N ILE A 19 -4.95 5.63 22.57
CA ILE A 19 -6.10 5.68 21.66
C ILE A 19 -7.31 4.97 22.30
N ARG A 20 -7.10 3.74 22.78
CA ARG A 20 -8.14 2.90 23.37
C ARG A 20 -8.67 3.44 24.69
N GLU A 21 -7.79 3.89 25.59
CA GLU A 21 -8.15 4.51 26.88
C GLU A 21 -9.01 5.76 26.70
N ARG A 22 -8.70 6.55 25.66
CA ARG A 22 -9.47 7.77 25.30
C ARG A 22 -10.70 7.47 24.45
N LYS A 23 -10.95 6.19 24.11
CA LYS A 23 -12.05 5.73 23.27
C LYS A 23 -12.11 6.47 21.92
N LEU A 24 -10.95 6.77 21.36
CA LEU A 24 -10.87 7.35 20.02
C LEU A 24 -11.19 6.25 19.01
N SER A 25 -12.11 6.53 18.07
CA SER A 25 -12.56 5.57 17.08
C SER A 25 -12.23 6.10 15.68
N PHE A 26 -11.17 5.56 15.08
CA PHE A 26 -10.77 5.84 13.70
C PHE A 26 -9.92 4.69 13.17
N LEU A 27 -9.88 4.55 11.84
CA LEU A 27 -9.02 3.58 11.15
C LEU A 27 -7.73 4.26 10.71
N TRP A 28 -6.64 3.51 10.73
CA TRP A 28 -5.36 4.00 10.25
C TRP A 28 -4.53 2.89 9.60
N SER A 29 -3.52 3.30 8.85
CA SER A 29 -2.53 2.42 8.23
C SER A 29 -1.15 3.04 8.43
N CYS A 30 -0.12 2.22 8.43
CA CYS A 30 1.25 2.71 8.56
C CYS A 30 2.22 2.00 7.63
N ASP A 31 3.34 2.67 7.38
CA ASP A 31 4.46 2.08 6.66
C ASP A 31 5.51 1.64 7.68
N THR A 32 6.05 0.44 7.49
CA THR A 32 7.05 -0.11 8.41
C THR A 32 7.93 -1.18 7.76
N ARG A 33 8.89 -1.70 8.53
CA ARG A 33 9.78 -2.79 8.14
C ARG A 33 9.26 -4.13 8.68
N VAL A 34 9.58 -5.20 7.95
CA VAL A 34 9.18 -6.57 8.28
C VAL A 34 9.80 -7.03 9.61
N ASP A 35 11.07 -6.71 9.85
CA ASP A 35 11.88 -7.16 11.00
C ASP A 35 11.52 -6.50 12.34
N LEU A 36 10.54 -5.58 12.36
CA LEU A 36 10.14 -4.86 13.57
C LEU A 36 8.83 -5.39 14.19
N LEU A 37 8.12 -6.26 13.47
CA LEU A 37 6.80 -6.73 13.85
C LEU A 37 6.88 -7.81 14.95
N SER A 38 5.90 -7.81 15.84
CA SER A 38 5.75 -8.83 16.87
C SER A 38 4.28 -9.05 17.18
N ASP A 39 3.98 -10.19 17.79
CA ASP A 39 2.61 -10.61 18.13
C ASP A 39 1.89 -9.57 19.00
N GLU A 40 2.51 -9.13 20.11
CA GLU A 40 1.99 -8.08 20.99
C GLU A 40 1.74 -6.76 20.23
N LEU A 41 2.70 -6.35 19.40
CA LEU A 41 2.62 -5.09 18.68
C LEU A 41 1.43 -5.08 17.71
N LEU A 42 1.31 -6.12 16.89
CA LEU A 42 0.23 -6.23 15.91
C LEU A 42 -1.14 -6.34 16.58
N ARG A 43 -1.22 -7.05 17.71
CA ARG A 43 -2.45 -7.09 18.51
C ARG A 43 -2.86 -5.70 18.98
N GLU A 44 -1.95 -4.94 19.60
CA GLU A 44 -2.25 -3.60 20.09
C GLU A 44 -2.60 -2.64 18.95
N MET A 45 -1.90 -2.75 17.81
CA MET A 45 -2.18 -1.96 16.62
C MET A 45 -3.59 -2.26 16.06
N ARG A 46 -3.97 -3.53 15.93
CA ARG A 46 -5.32 -3.91 15.45
C ARG A 46 -6.40 -3.35 16.37
N LEU A 47 -6.27 -3.56 17.67
CA LEU A 47 -7.23 -3.08 18.67
C LEU A 47 -7.33 -1.55 18.75
N ALA A 48 -6.31 -0.84 18.26
CA ALA A 48 -6.29 0.61 18.16
C ALA A 48 -6.71 1.14 16.78
N GLY A 49 -7.21 0.29 15.87
CA GLY A 49 -7.74 0.69 14.57
C GLY A 49 -6.78 0.57 13.39
N CYS A 50 -5.65 -0.14 13.53
CA CYS A 50 -4.77 -0.42 12.40
C CYS A 50 -5.43 -1.43 11.43
N GLU A 51 -5.65 -1.00 10.19
CA GLU A 51 -6.26 -1.81 9.13
C GLU A 51 -5.24 -2.35 8.12
N ARG A 52 -4.12 -1.65 7.94
CA ARG A 52 -3.12 -2.02 6.93
C ARG A 52 -1.69 -1.65 7.33
N LEU A 53 -0.77 -2.56 7.05
CA LEU A 53 0.67 -2.32 7.00
C LEU A 53 1.11 -2.22 5.54
N SER A 54 1.91 -1.22 5.23
CA SER A 54 2.69 -1.19 3.99
C SER A 54 4.14 -1.54 4.32
N LEU A 55 4.67 -2.58 3.68
CA LEU A 55 6.00 -3.13 3.95
C LEU A 55 6.88 -2.90 2.73
N GLY A 56 8.02 -2.23 2.92
CA GLY A 56 9.07 -2.14 1.89
C GLY A 56 9.79 -3.47 1.75
N VAL A 57 9.42 -4.24 0.72
CA VAL A 57 9.98 -5.58 0.42
C VAL A 57 11.03 -5.48 -0.68
N GLU A 58 10.80 -4.60 -1.66
CA GLU A 58 11.63 -4.29 -2.83
C GLU A 58 11.80 -5.44 -3.83
N SER A 59 12.07 -6.67 -3.40
CA SER A 59 12.24 -7.84 -4.28
C SER A 59 11.96 -9.13 -3.52
N GLY A 60 11.57 -10.19 -4.23
CA GLY A 60 11.48 -11.56 -3.69
C GLY A 60 12.73 -12.40 -3.95
N ALA A 61 13.70 -11.88 -4.71
CA ALA A 61 14.95 -12.56 -5.00
C ALA A 61 15.99 -12.28 -3.89
N PRO A 62 16.52 -13.32 -3.19
CA PRO A 62 17.50 -13.12 -2.12
C PRO A 62 18.76 -12.35 -2.54
N SER A 63 19.21 -12.53 -3.79
CA SER A 63 20.35 -11.81 -4.34
C SER A 63 20.09 -10.30 -4.45
N ILE A 64 18.88 -9.92 -4.88
CA ILE A 64 18.48 -8.52 -5.01
C ILE A 64 18.27 -7.89 -3.63
N ILE A 65 17.60 -8.58 -2.71
CA ILE A 65 17.41 -8.13 -1.32
C ILE A 65 18.78 -7.83 -0.66
N ALA A 66 19.79 -8.65 -0.92
CA ALA A 66 21.15 -8.42 -0.47
C ALA A 66 21.80 -7.20 -1.16
N GLN A 67 21.59 -7.01 -2.47
CA GLN A 67 22.15 -5.87 -3.22
C GLN A 67 21.62 -4.52 -2.74
N VAL A 68 20.34 -4.45 -2.37
CA VAL A 68 19.69 -3.24 -1.84
C VAL A 68 19.95 -3.03 -0.33
N ASP A 69 20.75 -3.90 0.31
CA ASP A 69 21.13 -3.84 1.73
C ASP A 69 19.92 -3.70 2.69
N LYS A 70 18.82 -4.39 2.40
CA LYS A 70 17.60 -4.30 3.23
C LYS A 70 17.73 -5.01 4.59
N LYS A 71 18.66 -5.99 4.67
CA LYS A 71 18.98 -6.81 5.86
C LYS A 71 17.79 -7.62 6.37
N ILE A 72 17.03 -8.20 5.44
CA ILE A 72 15.88 -9.08 5.69
C ILE A 72 15.96 -10.30 4.77
N THR A 73 15.23 -11.36 5.07
CA THR A 73 15.12 -12.56 4.23
C THR A 73 13.68 -12.74 3.73
N VAL A 74 13.52 -13.56 2.67
CA VAL A 74 12.20 -13.98 2.18
C VAL A 74 11.37 -14.64 3.31
N ALA A 75 12.01 -15.43 4.16
CA ALA A 75 11.36 -16.07 5.30
C ALA A 75 10.82 -15.04 6.30
N ASP A 76 11.60 -14.01 6.64
CA ASP A 76 11.16 -12.94 7.55
C ASP A 76 9.93 -12.21 7.00
N ILE A 77 9.89 -11.99 5.68
CA ILE A 77 8.77 -11.32 5.01
C ILE A 77 7.49 -12.18 5.08
N VAL A 78 7.61 -13.48 4.79
CA VAL A 78 6.47 -14.42 4.86
C VAL A 78 5.95 -14.52 6.29
N GLU A 79 6.83 -14.76 7.27
CA GLU A 79 6.46 -14.86 8.69
C GLU A 79 5.75 -13.59 9.19
N SER A 80 6.31 -12.42 8.86
CA SER A 80 5.71 -11.12 9.19
C SER A 80 4.32 -10.92 8.59
N THR A 81 4.12 -11.45 7.38
CA THR A 81 2.86 -11.34 6.65
C THR A 81 1.79 -12.23 7.25
N ASP A 82 2.15 -13.46 7.60
CA ASP A 82 1.24 -14.40 8.26
C ASP A 82 0.90 -13.94 9.69
N LEU A 83 1.88 -13.37 10.40
CA LEU A 83 1.65 -12.77 11.71
C LEU A 83 0.69 -11.57 11.64
N ALA A 84 0.78 -10.72 10.62
CA ALA A 84 -0.19 -9.63 10.42
C ALA A 84 -1.59 -10.14 10.05
N LYS A 85 -1.68 -11.15 9.17
CA LYS A 85 -2.95 -11.82 8.79
C LYS A 85 -3.65 -12.45 9.98
N LYS A 86 -2.92 -13.04 10.93
CA LYS A 86 -3.46 -13.58 12.19
C LYS A 86 -4.30 -12.56 12.98
N TYR A 87 -3.98 -11.27 12.85
CA TYR A 87 -4.72 -10.17 13.49
C TYR A 87 -5.71 -9.47 12.55
N GLY A 88 -5.94 -10.00 11.34
CA GLY A 88 -6.81 -9.35 10.35
C GLY A 88 -6.25 -8.03 9.83
N ILE A 89 -4.94 -7.78 9.96
CA ILE A 89 -4.31 -6.58 9.42
C ILE A 89 -3.91 -6.85 7.98
N LYS A 90 -4.38 -6.00 7.05
CA LYS A 90 -4.02 -6.11 5.64
C LYS A 90 -2.54 -5.81 5.44
N VAL A 91 -1.92 -6.52 4.51
CA VAL A 91 -0.49 -6.35 4.20
C VAL A 91 -0.37 -5.93 2.75
N ARG A 92 0.27 -4.78 2.53
CA ARG A 92 0.66 -4.29 1.22
C ARG A 92 2.16 -4.37 1.06
N TYR A 93 2.65 -4.92 -0.03
CA TYR A 93 4.06 -4.84 -0.38
C TYR A 93 4.35 -3.66 -1.30
N TYR A 94 5.39 -2.91 -0.96
CA TYR A 94 6.10 -2.05 -1.90
C TYR A 94 7.22 -2.86 -2.53
N MET A 95 7.10 -3.05 -3.84
CA MET A 95 8.06 -3.76 -4.68
C MET A 95 8.76 -2.76 -5.60
N MET A 96 10.02 -3.04 -5.92
CA MET A 96 10.81 -2.23 -6.82
C MET A 96 11.13 -3.02 -8.08
N LEU A 97 11.07 -2.34 -9.22
CA LEU A 97 11.41 -2.90 -10.52
C LEU A 97 12.67 -2.22 -11.06
N GLY A 98 13.64 -3.02 -11.49
CA GLY A 98 14.87 -2.53 -12.08
C GLY A 98 15.94 -2.21 -11.03
N ASN A 99 15.95 -2.94 -9.92
CA ASN A 99 17.01 -2.86 -8.93
C ASN A 99 18.38 -3.20 -9.54
N ARG A 100 19.45 -2.88 -8.81
CA ARG A 100 20.79 -3.32 -9.20
C ARG A 100 20.90 -4.84 -9.17
N GLY A 101 21.48 -5.39 -10.23
CA GLY A 101 21.64 -6.82 -10.45
C GLY A 101 20.36 -7.52 -10.88
N GLU A 102 19.28 -6.77 -11.17
CA GLU A 102 18.01 -7.35 -11.57
C GLU A 102 18.12 -8.00 -12.96
N THR A 103 17.78 -9.28 -13.00
CA THR A 103 17.76 -10.12 -14.20
C THR A 103 16.36 -10.69 -14.40
N GLU A 104 16.12 -11.26 -15.57
CA GLU A 104 14.89 -11.99 -15.85
C GLU A 104 14.64 -13.13 -14.84
N GLU A 105 15.70 -13.82 -14.39
CA GLU A 105 15.59 -14.88 -13.38
C GLU A 105 15.18 -14.32 -12.00
N THR A 106 15.84 -13.27 -11.52
CA THR A 106 15.50 -12.67 -10.21
C THR A 106 14.13 -12.01 -10.22
N PHE A 107 13.72 -11.47 -11.37
CA PHE A 107 12.37 -10.96 -11.53
C PHE A 107 11.33 -12.08 -11.45
N ARG A 108 11.57 -13.23 -12.10
CA ARG A 108 10.69 -14.42 -11.93
C ARG A 108 10.62 -14.90 -10.48
N GLN A 109 11.76 -14.99 -9.80
CA GLN A 109 11.80 -15.33 -8.37
C GLN A 109 10.93 -14.37 -7.54
N THR A 110 10.92 -13.08 -7.90
CA THR A 110 10.08 -12.07 -7.25
C THR A 110 8.58 -12.33 -7.48
N LEU A 111 8.19 -12.74 -8.68
CA LEU A 111 6.80 -13.08 -8.98
C LEU A 111 6.37 -14.37 -8.25
N ASP A 112 7.21 -15.42 -8.27
CA ASP A 112 6.95 -16.67 -7.54
C ASP A 112 6.82 -16.43 -6.03
N PHE A 113 7.66 -15.53 -5.49
CA PHE A 113 7.60 -15.10 -4.10
C PHE A 113 6.26 -14.43 -3.75
N LEU A 114 5.71 -13.58 -4.62
CA LEU A 114 4.41 -12.93 -4.36
C LEU A 114 3.28 -13.96 -4.23
N GLU A 115 3.28 -14.97 -5.10
CA GLU A 115 2.34 -16.10 -5.03
C GLU A 115 2.50 -16.93 -3.75
N GLN A 116 3.73 -17.08 -3.25
CA GLN A 116 4.01 -17.77 -1.99
C GLN A 116 3.57 -16.96 -0.77
N ALA A 117 3.97 -15.69 -0.68
CA ALA A 117 3.76 -14.85 0.49
C ALA A 117 2.31 -14.34 0.60
N ARG A 118 1.60 -14.27 -0.53
CA ARG A 118 0.19 -13.87 -0.65
C ARG A 118 -0.13 -12.60 0.16
N PRO A 119 0.57 -11.46 -0.05
CA PRO A 119 0.13 -10.20 0.53
C PRO A 119 -1.29 -9.87 0.03
N HIS A 120 -2.02 -9.04 0.77
CA HIS A 120 -3.35 -8.61 0.32
C HIS A 120 -3.24 -7.77 -0.95
N GLU A 121 -2.26 -6.87 -0.95
CA GLU A 121 -1.98 -5.98 -2.06
C GLU A 121 -0.46 -5.92 -2.34
N TYR A 122 -0.07 -5.61 -3.57
CA TYR A 122 1.28 -5.20 -3.88
C TYR A 122 1.28 -4.12 -4.95
N ILE A 123 2.33 -3.31 -4.99
CA ILE A 123 2.53 -2.32 -6.04
C ILE A 123 4.00 -2.27 -6.40
N PHE A 124 4.28 -2.25 -7.70
CA PHE A 124 5.62 -2.02 -8.22
C PHE A 124 5.84 -0.55 -8.48
N SER A 125 7.03 -0.07 -8.15
CA SER A 125 7.56 1.22 -8.59
C SER A 125 8.89 0.99 -9.30
N CYS A 126 9.11 1.69 -10.41
CA CYS A 126 10.42 1.66 -11.06
C CYS A 126 11.45 2.34 -10.16
N LEU A 127 12.68 1.83 -10.14
CA LEU A 127 13.80 2.47 -9.46
C LEU A 127 13.97 3.91 -9.96
N SER A 128 13.87 4.86 -9.03
CA SER A 128 14.26 6.26 -9.24
C SER A 128 15.60 6.50 -8.57
N ILE A 129 16.55 7.02 -9.34
CA ILE A 129 17.90 7.33 -8.86
C ILE A 129 17.89 8.77 -8.32
N TYR A 130 18.07 8.94 -7.01
CA TYR A 130 18.06 10.25 -6.35
C TYR A 130 19.46 10.72 -5.89
N PRO A 131 19.76 12.02 -5.95
CA PRO A 131 20.99 12.58 -5.41
C PRO A 131 21.27 12.15 -3.95
N GLY A 132 22.53 11.84 -3.64
CA GLY A 132 22.97 11.36 -2.33
C GLY A 132 22.91 9.84 -2.13
N THR A 133 22.21 9.10 -2.99
CA THR A 133 22.16 7.63 -2.95
C THR A 133 23.43 6.97 -3.51
N ARG A 134 23.64 5.67 -3.21
CA ARG A 134 24.72 4.86 -3.83
C ARG A 134 24.56 4.81 -5.35
N ASP A 135 23.35 4.57 -5.81
CA ASP A 135 23.02 4.42 -7.22
C ASP A 135 23.27 5.72 -8.00
N PHE A 136 23.00 6.89 -7.41
CA PHE A 136 23.31 8.16 -8.05
C PHE A 136 24.82 8.41 -8.21
N ARG A 137 25.61 8.12 -7.17
CA ARG A 137 27.07 8.25 -7.26
C ARG A 137 27.64 7.37 -8.37
N ASP A 138 27.13 6.15 -8.48
CA ASP A 138 27.56 5.21 -9.50
C ASP A 138 27.09 5.64 -10.90
N ALA A 139 25.86 6.15 -11.05
CA ALA A 139 25.34 6.68 -12.30
C ALA A 139 26.16 7.89 -12.80
N VAL A 140 26.54 8.80 -11.90
CA VAL A 140 27.46 9.91 -12.21
C VAL A 140 28.84 9.40 -12.60
N GLY A 141 29.40 8.45 -11.84
CA GLY A 141 30.70 7.85 -12.12
C GLY A 141 30.76 7.14 -13.48
N GLN A 142 29.63 6.60 -13.94
CA GLN A 142 29.48 5.97 -15.25
C GLN A 142 29.10 6.97 -16.37
N GLY A 143 28.85 8.24 -16.03
CA GLY A 143 28.49 9.28 -16.97
C GLY A 143 27.05 9.19 -17.49
N TRP A 144 26.15 8.48 -16.81
CA TRP A 144 24.73 8.39 -17.19
C TRP A 144 23.97 9.69 -16.94
N VAL A 145 24.36 10.41 -15.88
CA VAL A 145 23.78 11.69 -15.49
C VAL A 145 24.88 12.59 -14.95
N SER A 146 24.81 13.90 -15.22
CA SER A 146 25.68 14.87 -14.55
C SER A 146 24.98 15.39 -13.29
N PRO A 147 25.69 15.65 -12.18
CA PRO A 147 25.08 16.16 -10.96
C PRO A 147 24.23 17.43 -11.17
N GLU A 148 24.69 18.31 -12.06
CA GLU A 148 24.05 19.57 -12.39
C GLU A 148 22.68 19.37 -13.06
N THR A 149 22.41 18.20 -13.66
CA THR A 149 21.14 17.89 -14.35
C THR A 149 19.95 17.92 -13.39
N PHE A 150 20.13 17.55 -12.11
CA PHE A 150 19.06 17.61 -11.11
C PHE A 150 18.79 19.03 -10.59
N PHE A 151 19.73 19.96 -10.78
CA PHE A 151 19.64 21.32 -10.26
C PHE A 151 19.47 22.38 -11.35
N SER A 152 19.54 21.98 -12.62
CA SER A 152 19.34 22.85 -13.78
C SER A 152 18.16 22.35 -14.63
N GLY A 153 17.07 23.12 -14.65
CA GLY A 153 15.90 22.86 -15.48
C GLY A 153 14.73 22.18 -14.76
N SER A 154 13.89 21.46 -15.51
CA SER A 154 12.66 20.82 -15.03
C SER A 154 12.80 19.31 -14.80
N PHE A 155 14.03 18.82 -14.67
CA PHE A 155 14.31 17.40 -14.45
C PHE A 155 13.86 16.98 -13.04
N GLN A 156 12.99 15.97 -12.94
CA GLN A 156 12.44 15.54 -11.64
C GLN A 156 13.13 14.29 -11.08
N GLU A 157 13.36 13.28 -11.92
CA GLU A 157 13.95 12.02 -11.50
C GLU A 157 14.50 11.22 -12.69
N LEU A 158 15.53 10.41 -12.44
CA LEU A 158 16.04 9.42 -13.39
C LEU A 158 15.43 8.06 -13.07
N LYS A 159 14.46 7.62 -13.88
CA LYS A 159 13.84 6.28 -13.79
C LYS A 159 14.43 5.34 -14.82
N VAL A 160 15.17 4.34 -14.36
CA VAL A 160 15.88 3.40 -15.23
C VAL A 160 16.19 2.11 -14.47
N PRO A 161 15.95 0.92 -15.05
CA PRO A 161 16.52 -0.31 -14.50
C PRO A 161 18.03 -0.16 -14.42
N PHE A 162 18.61 -0.35 -13.23
CA PHE A 162 19.95 0.14 -12.96
C PHE A 162 20.99 -0.39 -13.96
N ASP A 163 21.22 -1.71 -13.99
CA ASP A 163 22.22 -2.37 -14.84
C ASP A 163 21.66 -3.57 -15.61
N ALA A 164 20.33 -3.65 -15.75
CA ALA A 164 19.65 -4.68 -16.52
C ALA A 164 19.99 -4.56 -18.02
N ASP A 165 20.11 -5.70 -18.71
CA ASP A 165 20.31 -5.71 -20.17
C ASP A 165 19.04 -5.29 -20.93
N GLU A 166 19.17 -5.11 -22.25
CA GLU A 166 18.08 -4.63 -23.11
C GLU A 166 16.89 -5.60 -23.14
N ALA A 167 17.15 -6.91 -23.11
CA ALA A 167 16.11 -7.94 -23.13
C ALA A 167 15.33 -7.95 -21.81
N CYS A 168 16.03 -7.95 -20.68
CA CYS A 168 15.47 -7.86 -19.34
C CYS A 168 14.67 -6.56 -19.16
N THR A 169 15.22 -5.43 -19.63
CA THR A 169 14.56 -4.13 -19.60
C THR A 169 13.26 -4.14 -20.41
N ALA A 170 13.28 -4.67 -21.63
CA ALA A 170 12.09 -4.77 -22.47
C ALA A 170 11.01 -5.65 -21.83
N MET A 171 11.40 -6.79 -21.25
CA MET A 171 10.48 -7.67 -20.53
C MET A 171 9.85 -6.98 -19.31
N MET A 172 10.66 -6.34 -18.46
CA MET A 172 10.18 -5.63 -17.27
C MET A 172 9.22 -4.50 -17.65
N ASN A 173 9.53 -3.74 -18.70
CA ASN A 173 8.67 -2.66 -19.18
C ASN A 173 7.33 -3.17 -19.72
N ALA A 174 7.35 -4.25 -20.50
CA ALA A 174 6.12 -4.88 -21.00
C ALA A 174 5.25 -5.38 -19.85
N TRP A 175 5.86 -6.07 -18.87
CA TRP A 175 5.14 -6.53 -17.69
C TRP A 175 4.58 -5.34 -16.88
N PHE A 176 5.37 -4.29 -16.64
CA PHE A 176 4.96 -3.14 -15.86
C PHE A 176 3.81 -2.37 -16.52
N ALA A 177 3.77 -2.28 -17.85
CA ALA A 177 2.67 -1.63 -18.57
C ALA A 177 1.31 -2.27 -18.23
N ASP A 178 1.27 -3.60 -18.14
CA ASP A 178 0.06 -4.38 -17.86
C ASP A 178 -0.25 -4.50 -16.35
N HIS A 179 0.74 -4.30 -15.48
CA HIS A 179 0.63 -4.53 -14.04
C HIS A 179 0.90 -3.29 -13.18
N SER A 180 0.97 -2.10 -13.80
CA SER A 180 1.15 -0.84 -13.10
C SER A 180 -0.02 -0.54 -12.16
N GLY A 181 0.29 0.17 -11.07
CA GLY A 181 -0.69 0.49 -10.03
C GLY A 181 -0.84 -0.64 -9.00
N LEU A 182 -1.86 -0.48 -8.15
CA LEU A 182 -2.07 -1.33 -7.00
C LEU A 182 -2.78 -2.63 -7.40
N GLN A 183 -2.11 -3.75 -7.17
CA GLN A 183 -2.64 -5.09 -7.41
C GLN A 183 -3.24 -5.66 -6.12
N THR A 184 -4.35 -6.40 -6.25
CA THR A 184 -4.96 -7.17 -5.14
C THR A 184 -4.74 -8.64 -5.40
N LEU A 185 -4.10 -9.35 -4.48
CA LEU A 185 -3.71 -10.76 -4.65
C LEU A 185 -4.44 -11.70 -3.71
N TYR A 186 -4.69 -11.27 -2.48
CA TYR A 186 -5.27 -12.11 -1.43
C TYR A 186 -6.46 -11.45 -0.75
N ARG A 187 -7.50 -12.26 -0.53
CA ARG A 187 -8.64 -11.95 0.34
C ARG A 187 -8.91 -13.16 1.22
N PRO A 188 -9.12 -12.99 2.53
CA PRO A 188 -9.39 -14.11 3.43
C PRO A 188 -10.73 -14.76 3.09
N GLY A 189 -10.77 -16.10 3.18
CA GLY A 189 -12.00 -16.86 3.17
C GLY A 189 -12.78 -16.72 4.47
N VAL A 190 -13.96 -17.35 4.54
CA VAL A 190 -14.83 -17.30 5.73
C VAL A 190 -14.12 -17.90 6.95
N ASP A 191 -13.45 -19.04 6.79
CA ASP A 191 -12.77 -19.73 7.90
C ASP A 191 -11.59 -18.91 8.44
N GLU A 192 -10.81 -18.27 7.56
CA GLU A 192 -9.70 -17.40 7.94
C GLU A 192 -10.21 -16.15 8.68
N ALA A 193 -11.26 -15.51 8.17
CA ALA A 193 -11.86 -14.35 8.82
C ALA A 193 -12.53 -14.70 10.16
N GLN A 194 -13.14 -15.88 10.27
CA GLN A 194 -13.68 -16.39 11.53
C GLN A 194 -12.57 -16.64 12.55
N ALA A 195 -11.46 -17.25 12.15
CA ALA A 195 -10.32 -17.47 13.03
C ALA A 195 -9.73 -16.16 13.58
N VAL A 196 -9.68 -15.10 12.77
CA VAL A 196 -9.29 -13.75 13.22
C VAL A 196 -10.26 -13.21 14.26
N LEU A 197 -11.58 -13.36 14.04
CA LEU A 197 -12.60 -12.94 15.00
C LEU A 197 -12.46 -13.72 16.32
N ASP A 198 -12.29 -15.03 16.26
CA ASP A 198 -12.10 -15.88 17.45
C ASP A 198 -10.84 -15.47 18.22
N HIS A 199 -9.78 -15.10 17.51
CA HIS A 199 -8.53 -14.68 18.11
C HIS A 199 -8.62 -13.31 18.81
N LEU A 200 -9.34 -12.36 18.21
CA LEU A 200 -9.50 -10.99 18.72
C LEU A 200 -10.67 -10.84 19.70
N GLY A 201 -11.58 -11.80 19.76
CA GLY A 201 -12.86 -11.70 20.45
C GLY A 201 -13.85 -10.85 19.66
N ASP A 202 -14.86 -10.30 20.35
CA ASP A 202 -15.97 -9.53 19.75
C ASP A 202 -15.53 -8.14 19.22
N HIS A 203 -14.63 -8.12 18.23
CA HIS A 203 -13.98 -6.94 17.68
C HIS A 203 -14.70 -6.44 16.42
N HIS A 204 -15.02 -5.14 16.37
CA HIS A 204 -15.82 -4.56 15.29
C HIS A 204 -15.21 -4.79 13.90
N ALA A 205 -13.91 -4.58 13.72
CA ALA A 205 -13.30 -4.68 12.39
C ALA A 205 -13.17 -6.13 11.92
N ALA A 206 -12.90 -7.07 12.83
CA ALA A 206 -12.86 -8.49 12.50
C ALA A 206 -14.25 -9.00 12.07
N ARG A 207 -15.33 -8.45 12.63
CA ARG A 207 -16.69 -8.72 12.16
C ARG A 207 -16.95 -8.18 10.75
N VAL A 208 -16.38 -7.04 10.39
CA VAL A 208 -16.49 -6.51 9.02
C VAL A 208 -15.72 -7.38 8.03
N ASP A 209 -14.52 -7.83 8.41
CA ASP A 209 -13.73 -8.77 7.58
C ASP A 209 -14.52 -10.07 7.33
N LEU A 210 -15.11 -10.65 8.38
CA LEU A 210 -15.93 -11.84 8.27
C LEU A 210 -17.21 -11.59 7.47
N ALA A 211 -17.89 -10.46 7.67
CA ALA A 211 -19.04 -10.09 6.85
C ALA A 211 -18.69 -9.97 5.36
N ALA A 212 -17.51 -9.43 5.04
CA ALA A 212 -17.03 -9.34 3.66
C ALA A 212 -16.80 -10.73 3.05
N ALA A 213 -16.19 -11.65 3.80
CA ALA A 213 -15.98 -13.03 3.36
C ALA A 213 -17.32 -13.79 3.18
N LEU A 214 -18.26 -13.63 4.12
CA LEU A 214 -19.61 -14.22 4.03
C LEU A 214 -20.40 -13.67 2.84
N PHE A 215 -20.33 -12.36 2.59
CA PHE A 215 -20.93 -11.72 1.43
C PHE A 215 -20.38 -12.32 0.13
N ALA A 216 -19.05 -12.46 0.03
CA ALA A 216 -18.41 -13.08 -1.14
C ALA A 216 -18.82 -14.55 -1.34
N ALA A 217 -19.08 -15.27 -0.24
CA ALA A 217 -19.60 -16.65 -0.25
C ALA A 217 -21.12 -16.75 -0.49
N GLY A 218 -21.83 -15.62 -0.66
CA GLY A 218 -23.29 -15.60 -0.86
C GLY A 218 -24.14 -15.81 0.40
N ARG A 219 -23.51 -15.84 1.59
CA ARG A 219 -24.17 -16.02 2.89
C ARG A 219 -24.67 -14.68 3.44
N LEU A 220 -25.65 -14.09 2.75
CA LEU A 220 -26.05 -12.69 2.92
C LEU A 220 -26.63 -12.37 4.30
N ASP A 221 -27.45 -13.26 4.88
CA ASP A 221 -28.08 -13.03 6.19
C ASP A 221 -27.05 -13.00 7.32
N GLU A 222 -26.05 -13.89 7.23
CA GLU A 222 -24.94 -13.94 8.18
C GLU A 222 -24.04 -12.72 8.03
N ALA A 223 -23.72 -12.32 6.79
CA ALA A 223 -23.00 -11.09 6.53
C ALA A 223 -23.71 -9.87 7.16
N GLU A 224 -25.03 -9.75 6.97
CA GLU A 224 -25.82 -8.67 7.55
C GLU A 224 -25.83 -8.70 9.08
N HIS A 225 -25.91 -9.88 9.70
CA HIS A 225 -25.80 -10.04 11.15
C HIS A 225 -24.45 -9.51 11.69
N HIS A 226 -23.33 -9.87 11.05
CA HIS A 226 -22.01 -9.40 11.46
C HIS A 226 -21.83 -7.88 11.25
N LEU A 227 -22.39 -7.30 10.18
CA LEU A 227 -22.38 -5.86 9.94
C LEU A 227 -23.18 -5.09 11.00
N ALA A 228 -24.36 -5.60 11.38
CA ALA A 228 -25.17 -5.02 12.44
C ALA A 228 -24.42 -5.02 13.77
N ARG A 229 -23.79 -6.15 14.12
CA ARG A 229 -23.00 -6.26 15.35
C ARG A 229 -21.76 -5.36 15.33
N ALA A 230 -21.09 -5.20 14.18
CA ALA A 230 -19.99 -4.25 14.04
C ALA A 230 -20.44 -2.79 14.28
N ALA A 231 -21.64 -2.43 13.81
CA ALA A 231 -22.22 -1.10 14.06
C ALA A 231 -22.51 -0.87 15.56
N GLU A 232 -23.07 -1.87 16.26
CA GLU A 232 -23.32 -1.81 17.71
C GLU A 232 -22.03 -1.63 18.52
N LEU A 233 -20.95 -2.28 18.09
CA LEU A 233 -19.62 -2.18 18.69
C LEU A 233 -18.91 -0.86 18.36
N GLY A 234 -19.53 0.03 17.56
CA GLY A 234 -19.00 1.35 17.26
C GLY A 234 -17.92 1.37 16.18
N TYR A 235 -18.06 0.54 15.13
CA TYR A 235 -17.16 0.58 13.97
C TYR A 235 -16.98 2.03 13.45
N PRO A 236 -15.73 2.51 13.30
CA PRO A 236 -15.42 3.93 13.04
C PRO A 236 -15.89 4.47 11.68
N ALA A 237 -16.16 3.61 10.70
CA ALA A 237 -16.56 4.00 9.36
C ALA A 237 -17.95 3.43 9.00
N PRO A 238 -19.04 3.96 9.59
CA PRO A 238 -20.39 3.44 9.39
C PRO A 238 -20.84 3.49 7.93
N GLY A 239 -20.30 4.41 7.13
CA GLY A 239 -20.57 4.46 5.69
C GLY A 239 -20.20 3.17 4.97
N LEU A 240 -19.08 2.52 5.35
CA LEU A 240 -18.66 1.26 4.75
C LEU A 240 -19.59 0.10 5.12
N LEU A 241 -20.18 0.11 6.32
CA LEU A 241 -21.20 -0.89 6.70
C LEU A 241 -22.47 -0.73 5.88
N LEU A 242 -22.92 0.53 5.71
CA LEU A 242 -24.08 0.86 4.89
C LEU A 242 -23.85 0.48 3.43
N ASN A 243 -22.63 0.63 2.91
CA ASN A 243 -22.26 0.15 1.58
C ASN A 243 -22.49 -1.36 1.42
N TYR A 244 -22.01 -2.18 2.36
CA TYR A 244 -22.23 -3.62 2.29
C TYR A 244 -23.72 -3.99 2.38
N ARG A 245 -24.48 -3.35 3.28
CA ARG A 245 -25.93 -3.58 3.38
C ARG A 245 -26.66 -3.20 2.10
N ALA A 246 -26.24 -2.11 1.43
CA ALA A 246 -26.78 -1.72 0.14
C ALA A 246 -26.46 -2.75 -0.96
N CYS A 247 -25.24 -3.30 -0.96
CA CYS A 247 -24.86 -4.39 -1.85
C CYS A 247 -25.70 -5.67 -1.59
N ILE A 248 -25.97 -6.00 -0.33
CA ILE A 248 -26.86 -7.10 0.06
C ILE A 248 -28.28 -6.87 -0.44
N ALA A 249 -28.82 -5.66 -0.27
CA ALA A 249 -30.15 -5.29 -0.76
C ALA A 249 -30.27 -5.47 -2.28
N VAL A 250 -29.27 -5.03 -3.05
CA VAL A 250 -29.23 -5.25 -4.51
C VAL A 250 -29.17 -6.72 -4.87
N LYS A 251 -28.39 -7.55 -4.15
CA LYS A 251 -28.36 -9.01 -4.35
C LYS A 251 -29.72 -9.67 -4.08
N ARG A 252 -30.55 -9.08 -3.20
CA ARG A 252 -31.92 -9.52 -2.92
C ARG A 252 -32.97 -8.90 -3.87
N GLY A 253 -32.57 -7.99 -4.76
CA GLY A 253 -33.49 -7.26 -5.65
C GLY A 253 -34.27 -6.13 -4.96
N ASP A 254 -33.87 -5.73 -3.76
CA ASP A 254 -34.50 -4.65 -2.99
C ASP A 254 -33.79 -3.31 -3.25
N TYR A 255 -34.20 -2.64 -4.33
CA TYR A 255 -33.59 -1.37 -4.74
C TYR A 255 -34.02 -0.19 -3.88
N ASP A 256 -35.21 -0.24 -3.26
CA ASP A 256 -35.71 0.82 -2.38
C ASP A 256 -34.88 0.83 -1.08
N ALA A 257 -34.65 -0.34 -0.48
CA ALA A 257 -33.76 -0.43 0.68
C ALA A 257 -32.32 0.02 0.37
N MET A 258 -31.81 -0.29 -0.82
CA MET A 258 -30.49 0.21 -1.26
C MET A 258 -30.45 1.75 -1.31
N MET A 259 -31.50 2.39 -1.84
CA MET A 259 -31.58 3.85 -1.93
C MET A 259 -31.67 4.51 -0.54
N ASP A 260 -32.43 3.92 0.38
CA ASP A 260 -32.52 4.37 1.76
C ASP A 260 -31.17 4.27 2.47
N LEU A 261 -30.45 3.15 2.28
CA LEU A 261 -29.12 2.93 2.86
C LEU A 261 -28.08 3.93 2.33
N TYR A 262 -28.09 4.24 1.03
CA TYR A 262 -27.20 5.26 0.48
C TYR A 262 -27.57 6.68 0.91
N THR A 263 -28.86 6.96 1.09
CA THR A 263 -29.33 8.23 1.65
C THR A 263 -28.83 8.40 3.09
N GLU A 264 -28.87 7.33 3.87
CA GLU A 264 -28.33 7.34 5.24
C GLU A 264 -26.80 7.48 5.25
N ALA A 265 -26.10 6.77 4.36
CA ALA A 265 -24.65 6.86 4.23
C ALA A 265 -24.21 8.28 3.87
N ALA A 266 -24.94 8.94 2.97
CA ALA A 266 -24.67 10.32 2.56
C ALA A 266 -24.79 11.33 3.72
N LYS A 267 -25.67 11.06 4.70
CA LYS A 267 -25.86 11.91 5.88
C LYS A 267 -24.81 11.66 6.96
N ARG A 268 -24.44 10.39 7.17
CA ARG A 268 -23.57 10.00 8.30
C ARG A 268 -22.09 10.04 7.96
N ASP A 269 -21.71 9.54 6.78
CA ASP A 269 -20.31 9.26 6.45
C ASP A 269 -20.10 9.16 4.93
N PRO A 270 -20.25 10.27 4.18
CA PRO A 270 -20.29 10.27 2.71
C PRO A 270 -18.93 10.12 2.02
N GLN A 271 -17.83 10.10 2.80
CA GLN A 271 -16.50 10.46 2.31
C GLN A 271 -15.73 9.28 1.71
N HIS A 272 -16.33 8.08 1.69
CA HIS A 272 -15.67 6.87 1.21
C HIS A 272 -15.77 6.76 -0.30
N TRP A 273 -14.62 6.52 -0.94
CA TRP A 273 -14.53 6.40 -2.39
C TRP A 273 -15.50 5.35 -2.98
N VAL A 274 -15.69 4.22 -2.28
CA VAL A 274 -16.56 3.12 -2.72
C VAL A 274 -18.03 3.52 -2.69
N LEU A 275 -18.44 4.29 -1.67
CA LEU A 275 -19.80 4.82 -1.57
C LEU A 275 -20.08 5.79 -2.73
N ILE A 276 -19.18 6.73 -2.97
CA ILE A 276 -19.31 7.71 -4.05
C ILE A 276 -19.48 6.98 -5.39
N LYS A 277 -18.57 6.03 -5.68
CA LYS A 277 -18.60 5.25 -6.92
C LYS A 277 -19.87 4.42 -7.08
N ASN A 278 -20.34 3.79 -5.99
CA ASN A 278 -21.56 2.98 -6.02
C ASN A 278 -22.82 3.84 -6.18
N VAL A 279 -22.89 5.01 -5.52
CA VAL A 279 -23.98 5.97 -5.71
C VAL A 279 -24.01 6.49 -7.15
N GLU A 280 -22.85 6.81 -7.72
CA GLU A 280 -22.75 7.23 -9.13
C GLU A 280 -23.18 6.12 -10.10
N ARG A 281 -22.79 4.87 -9.84
CA ARG A 281 -23.23 3.68 -10.59
C ARG A 281 -24.74 3.52 -10.52
N ALA A 282 -25.31 3.54 -9.31
CA ALA A 282 -26.76 3.44 -9.10
C ALA A 282 -27.52 4.56 -9.82
N ARG A 283 -27.07 5.81 -9.71
CA ARG A 283 -27.66 6.96 -10.42
C ARG A 283 -27.62 6.79 -11.94
N ARG A 284 -26.50 6.32 -12.49
CA ARG A 284 -26.38 6.05 -13.93
C ARG A 284 -27.34 4.95 -14.35
N TRP A 285 -27.37 3.85 -13.59
CA TRP A 285 -28.24 2.71 -13.84
C TRP A 285 -29.73 3.09 -13.85
N PHE A 286 -30.19 3.93 -12.92
CA PHE A 286 -31.56 4.44 -12.95
C PHE A 286 -31.84 5.35 -14.15
N ARG A 287 -30.90 6.22 -14.54
CA ARG A 287 -31.04 7.04 -15.76
C ARG A 287 -31.18 6.19 -17.02
N ASP A 288 -30.47 5.06 -17.07
CA ASP A 288 -30.52 4.14 -18.19
C ASP A 288 -31.75 3.22 -18.18
N GLN A 289 -32.70 3.46 -17.26
CA GLN A 289 -33.91 2.66 -17.03
C GLN A 289 -33.58 1.20 -16.68
N GLY A 290 -32.53 1.00 -15.88
CA GLY A 290 -31.98 -0.29 -15.53
C GLY A 290 -33.00 -1.36 -15.11
N PRO A 291 -33.89 -1.10 -14.13
CA PRO A 291 -34.91 -2.07 -13.72
C PRO A 291 -35.85 -2.48 -14.86
N ALA A 292 -36.35 -1.50 -15.62
CA ALA A 292 -37.31 -1.73 -16.71
C ALA A 292 -36.69 -2.47 -17.90
N ARG A 293 -35.38 -2.31 -18.11
CA ARG A 293 -34.61 -2.92 -19.21
C ARG A 293 -33.88 -4.20 -18.80
N GLY A 294 -34.03 -4.66 -17.54
CA GLY A 294 -33.33 -5.84 -17.03
C GLY A 294 -31.81 -5.71 -17.01
N ILE A 295 -31.28 -4.48 -16.93
CA ILE A 295 -29.83 -4.26 -16.84
C ILE A 295 -29.40 -4.61 -15.41
N PRO A 296 -28.39 -5.47 -15.19
CA PRO A 296 -27.90 -5.77 -13.85
C PRO A 296 -27.22 -4.55 -13.22
N LEU A 297 -27.49 -4.28 -11.95
CA LEU A 297 -26.76 -3.29 -11.16
C LEU A 297 -25.61 -3.97 -10.44
N GLU A 298 -24.38 -3.65 -10.84
CA GLU A 298 -23.18 -4.15 -10.18
C GLU A 298 -22.60 -3.08 -9.25
N LEU A 299 -22.61 -3.39 -7.95
CA LEU A 299 -22.03 -2.58 -6.90
C LEU A 299 -20.76 -3.23 -6.36
N GLU A 300 -19.88 -2.39 -5.83
CA GLU A 300 -18.63 -2.83 -5.24
C GLU A 300 -18.73 -2.92 -3.71
N ALA A 301 -18.57 -4.12 -3.18
CA ALA A 301 -18.56 -4.38 -1.76
C ALA A 301 -17.11 -4.36 -1.24
N SER A 302 -16.70 -3.24 -0.65
CA SER A 302 -15.37 -3.07 -0.05
C SER A 302 -15.47 -2.26 1.25
N HIS A 303 -14.62 -2.60 2.22
CA HIS A 303 -14.36 -1.84 3.42
C HIS A 303 -12.91 -1.34 3.46
N ASP A 304 -12.23 -1.27 2.30
CA ASP A 304 -10.89 -0.69 2.24
C ASP A 304 -10.96 0.79 2.57
N PHE A 305 -10.38 1.13 3.71
CA PHE A 305 -10.22 2.50 4.12
C PHE A 305 -9.20 3.20 3.20
N ARG A 306 -9.73 3.89 2.20
CA ARG A 306 -8.99 4.88 1.40
C ARG A 306 -9.64 6.22 1.68
N VAL A 307 -9.01 7.00 2.53
CA VAL A 307 -9.28 8.43 2.57
C VAL A 307 -8.89 8.94 1.18
N LEU A 308 -9.80 9.64 0.51
CA LEU A 308 -9.40 10.45 -0.64
C LEU A 308 -8.28 11.35 -0.14
N GLU A 309 -7.04 11.07 -0.53
CA GLU A 309 -5.95 12.00 -0.31
C GLU A 309 -6.45 13.34 -0.81
N ARG A 310 -6.48 14.34 0.07
CA ARG A 310 -6.68 15.70 -0.40
C ARG A 310 -5.57 15.94 -1.40
N THR A 311 -5.92 15.99 -2.69
CA THR A 311 -4.99 16.28 -3.79
C THR A 311 -4.32 17.65 -3.62
N LEU A 312 -4.88 18.47 -2.75
CA LEU A 312 -4.22 19.65 -2.19
C LEU A 312 -3.41 19.25 -0.96
N GLN A 313 -2.10 19.06 -1.15
CA GLN A 313 -1.18 19.21 -0.03
C GLN A 313 -1.44 20.58 0.61
N PRO A 314 -1.50 20.70 1.95
CA PRO A 314 -1.44 22.02 2.57
C PRO A 314 -0.16 22.68 2.06
N THR A 315 -0.31 23.81 1.37
CA THR A 315 0.83 24.64 0.98
C THR A 315 1.64 24.93 2.24
N LEU A 316 2.96 24.71 2.17
CA LEU A 316 3.87 25.12 3.23
C LEU A 316 3.52 26.57 3.64
N PRO A 317 3.54 26.88 4.95
CA PRO A 317 3.19 28.22 5.42
C PRO A 317 4.23 29.22 4.90
N GLY A 318 3.90 29.90 3.80
CA GLY A 318 4.69 31.00 3.26
C GLY A 318 5.82 30.59 2.31
N PRO A 319 6.43 31.58 1.63
CA PRO A 319 7.62 31.35 0.83
C PRO A 319 8.75 30.79 1.70
N LEU A 320 9.51 29.85 1.15
CA LEU A 320 10.76 29.38 1.73
C LEU A 320 11.72 30.57 1.89
N GLY A 321 12.60 30.51 2.89
CA GLY A 321 13.64 31.53 3.08
C GLY A 321 14.50 31.69 1.81
N GLU A 322 15.07 32.88 1.61
CA GLU A 322 15.95 33.21 0.47
C GLU A 322 17.24 32.36 0.41
N ASP A 323 17.48 31.54 1.44
CA ASP A 323 18.62 30.67 1.64
C ASP A 323 18.27 29.17 1.55
N PHE A 324 17.01 28.80 1.28
CA PHE A 324 16.60 27.40 1.23
C PHE A 324 17.27 26.60 0.09
N ASP A 325 17.69 27.27 -0.97
CA ASP A 325 18.41 26.70 -2.10
C ASP A 325 19.93 26.60 -1.87
N ARG A 326 20.44 27.10 -0.75
CA ARG A 326 21.87 27.08 -0.43
C ARG A 326 22.23 25.78 0.31
N PHE A 327 22.88 24.89 -0.43
CA PHE A 327 23.49 23.69 0.13
C PHE A 327 24.70 24.08 1.01
N ASP A 328 24.53 24.00 2.32
CA ASP A 328 25.60 24.22 3.30
C ASP A 328 26.44 22.94 3.45
N GLU A 329 27.54 22.87 2.70
CA GLU A 329 28.46 21.74 2.73
C GLU A 329 29.06 21.51 4.13
N GLU A 330 29.25 22.57 4.94
CA GLU A 330 29.92 22.48 6.25
C GLU A 330 29.10 21.70 7.27
N ARG A 331 27.76 21.70 7.16
CA ARG A 331 26.85 20.94 8.04
C ARG A 331 26.94 19.42 7.90
N PHE A 332 27.50 18.90 6.82
CA PHE A 332 27.59 17.45 6.56
C PHE A 332 28.99 16.86 6.72
N VAL A 333 30.02 17.67 7.00
CA VAL A 333 31.41 17.19 7.08
C VAL A 333 31.71 16.39 8.35
N GLU A 334 30.88 16.48 9.41
CA GLU A 334 31.15 15.77 10.67
C GLU A 334 30.78 14.27 10.69
N ALA A 335 30.30 13.67 9.59
CA ALA A 335 29.78 12.29 9.62
C ALA A 335 30.28 11.35 8.50
N ALA A 336 31.53 11.46 8.05
CA ALA A 336 32.11 10.48 7.11
C ALA A 336 33.29 9.68 7.73
N PRO A 337 33.22 8.34 7.83
CA PRO A 337 34.38 7.51 8.14
C PRO A 337 35.32 7.41 6.93
N GLN A 338 36.63 7.49 7.19
CA GLN A 338 37.68 7.43 6.17
C GLN A 338 37.72 6.05 5.49
N VAL A 339 37.56 6.01 4.17
CA VAL A 339 37.86 4.81 3.37
C VAL A 339 38.85 5.15 2.26
N ALA A 340 39.90 4.33 2.18
CA ALA A 340 41.06 4.47 1.32
C ALA A 340 40.74 4.33 -0.19
N ARG A 341 41.39 5.15 -1.00
CA ARG A 341 41.32 5.12 -2.48
C ARG A 341 42.14 3.95 -3.03
N VAL A 342 41.51 3.11 -3.87
CA VAL A 342 42.22 2.23 -4.81
C VAL A 342 41.78 2.60 -6.21
N GLY A 343 42.76 2.87 -7.08
CA GLY A 343 42.54 3.27 -8.46
C GLY A 343 42.54 2.08 -9.43
N SER A 344 41.83 2.20 -10.54
CA SER A 344 42.41 2.39 -11.88
C SER A 344 41.34 2.18 -12.96
N ARG A 345 41.54 2.92 -14.05
CA ARG A 345 40.68 3.13 -15.21
C ARG A 345 40.52 1.85 -16.04
N HIS A 346 39.33 1.62 -16.59
CA HIS A 346 39.14 1.06 -17.94
C HIS A 346 37.98 1.81 -18.62
N ALA A 347 38.27 2.41 -19.78
CA ALA A 347 37.31 3.14 -20.59
C ALA A 347 36.63 2.18 -21.59
N LEU A 348 35.29 2.17 -21.63
CA LEU A 348 34.53 1.42 -22.63
C LEU A 348 33.43 2.28 -23.27
N ARG A 349 33.70 2.56 -24.55
CA ARG A 349 32.85 2.85 -25.71
C ARG A 349 31.37 3.20 -25.47
N SER A 350 31.06 4.45 -25.87
CA SER A 350 29.77 4.98 -26.35
C SER A 350 28.79 3.91 -26.86
N ARG A 351 27.69 3.73 -26.11
CA ARG A 351 26.45 3.15 -26.61
C ARG A 351 25.39 4.23 -26.65
N LYS A 352 24.60 4.19 -27.73
CA LYS A 352 23.57 5.17 -28.09
C LYS A 352 22.57 5.28 -26.94
N HIS A 353 22.41 6.49 -26.42
CA HIS A 353 21.49 6.79 -25.34
C HIS A 353 20.06 6.66 -25.87
N LEU A 354 19.22 5.90 -25.18
CA LEU A 354 17.79 5.81 -25.45
C LEU A 354 17.06 6.97 -24.75
N LYS A 355 15.98 7.44 -25.39
CA LYS A 355 15.20 8.60 -24.98
C LYS A 355 14.56 8.41 -23.60
N VAL A 356 14.77 9.42 -22.76
CA VAL A 356 13.96 9.75 -21.58
C VAL A 356 12.50 9.93 -22.02
N ILE A 357 11.57 9.25 -21.34
CA ILE A 357 10.13 9.55 -21.40
C ILE A 357 9.82 10.54 -20.29
#